data_AF-A0A1S8SZ93-F1
#
_entry.id   AF-A0A1S8SZ93-F1
#
_cell.length_a   1.000
_cell.length_b   1.000
_cell.length_c   1.000
_cell.angle_alpha   90.00
_cell.angle_beta   90.00
_cell.angle_gamma   90.00
#
_symmetry.space_group_name_H-M   'P 1'
#
loop_
_entity.id
_entity.type
_entity.pdbx_description
1 polymer ?
#
loop_
_entity_poly.entity_id
_entity_poly.type
_entity_poly.pdbx_seq_one_letter_code
_entity_poly.pdbx_strand_id
1 'polypeptide(L)' 'MLKLSIEEQKQILGGGWKATVYDRSGNVLATQRFSSDSGARRWVNKNYPGYRATVEEV' A
#
# COMPACT_ATOMS: atom_id res chain seq x y z
N MET A 1 5.87 29.06 -3.64
CA MET A 1 5.42 27.88 -4.42
C MET A 1 6.37 26.73 -4.06
N LEU A 2 5.94 25.82 -3.19
CA LEU A 2 6.79 24.71 -2.71
C LEU A 2 7.11 23.79 -3.90
N LYS A 3 8.36 23.81 -4.37
CA LYS A 3 8.87 22.85 -5.36
C LYS A 3 9.13 21.54 -4.62
N LEU A 4 8.13 20.67 -4.60
CA LEU A 4 8.32 19.27 -4.23
C LEU A 4 9.30 18.64 -5.21
N SER A 5 10.28 17.90 -4.69
CA SER A 5 11.23 17.12 -5.48
C SER A 5 10.49 16.04 -6.29
N ILE A 6 11.10 15.59 -7.40
CA ILE A 6 10.55 14.48 -8.22
C ILE A 6 10.33 13.20 -7.37
N GLU A 7 11.14 13.00 -6.33
CA GLU A 7 10.96 11.90 -5.38
C GLU A 7 9.70 12.07 -4.52
N GLU A 8 9.42 13.28 -4.03
CA GLU A 8 8.18 13.58 -3.31
C GLU A 8 6.96 13.47 -4.22
N GLN A 9 7.07 13.85 -5.50
CA GLN A 9 6.00 13.64 -6.48
C GLN A 9 5.76 12.15 -6.79
N LYS A 10 6.81 11.33 -6.86
CA LYS A 10 6.69 9.86 -6.99
C LYS A 10 6.09 9.19 -5.75
N GLN A 11 6.37 9.73 -4.56
CA GLN A 11 5.75 9.29 -3.31
C GLN A 11 4.26 9.71 -3.21
N ILE A 12 3.90 10.85 -3.78
CA ILE A 12 2.51 11.36 -3.81
C ILE A 12 1.67 10.71 -4.92
N LEU A 13 2.27 10.31 -6.06
CA LEU A 13 1.54 9.77 -7.22
C LEU A 13 1.48 8.25 -7.33
N GLY A 14 1.92 7.52 -6.31
CA GLY A 14 1.70 6.09 -6.22
C GLY A 14 2.96 5.33 -6.54
N GLY A 15 3.63 4.92 -5.48
CA GLY A 15 4.56 3.84 -5.58
C GLY A 15 3.90 2.63 -6.25
N GLY A 16 4.68 1.91 -7.06
CA GLY A 16 4.20 0.84 -7.93
C GLY A 16 3.71 -0.40 -7.21
N TRP A 17 3.34 -0.32 -5.93
CA TRP A 17 2.80 -1.43 -5.15
C TRP A 17 1.53 -1.00 -4.44
N LYS A 18 0.51 -1.83 -4.49
CA LYS A 18 -0.78 -1.64 -3.81
C LYS A 18 -1.04 -2.83 -2.91
N ALA A 19 -1.30 -2.55 -1.64
CA ALA A 19 -1.82 -3.53 -0.69
C ALA A 19 -3.34 -3.39 -0.58
N THR A 20 -4.05 -4.50 -0.68
CA THR A 20 -5.51 -4.58 -0.45
C THR A 20 -5.78 -5.62 0.63
N VAL A 21 -6.47 -5.23 1.70
CA VAL A 21 -6.81 -6.09 2.83
C VAL A 21 -8.28 -6.44 2.78
N TYR A 22 -8.61 -7.70 3.06
CA TYR A 22 -9.96 -8.24 3.01
C TYR A 22 -10.42 -8.74 4.38
N ASP A 23 -11.72 -8.59 4.66
CA ASP A 23 -12.36 -9.24 5.80
C ASP A 23 -12.55 -10.75 5.56
N ARG A 24 -13.11 -11.45 6.55
CA ARG A 24 -13.38 -12.89 6.47
C ARG A 24 -14.46 -13.26 5.43
N SER A 25 -15.29 -12.29 5.05
CA SER A 25 -16.35 -12.45 4.04
C SER A 25 -15.85 -12.14 2.62
N GLY A 26 -14.61 -11.65 2.48
CA GLY A 26 -14.01 -11.27 1.20
C GLY A 26 -14.23 -9.80 0.81
N ASN A 27 -14.78 -8.96 1.67
CA ASN A 27 -14.95 -7.53 1.39
C ASN A 27 -13.64 -6.77 1.64
N VAL A 28 -13.40 -5.69 0.89
CA VAL A 28 -12.23 -4.84 1.08
C VAL A 28 -12.38 -4.02 2.36
N LEU A 29 -11.42 -4.17 3.27
CA LEU A 29 -11.30 -3.38 4.50
C LEU A 29 -10.41 -2.16 4.32
N ALA A 30 -9.32 -2.29 3.58
CA ALA A 30 -8.35 -1.22 3.40
C ALA A 30 -7.55 -1.40 2.11
N THR A 31 -7.19 -0.28 1.49
CA THR A 31 -6.31 -0.24 0.32
C THR A 31 -5.31 0.88 0.48
N GLN A 32 -4.02 0.59 0.25
CA GLN A 32 -2.97 1.59 0.34
C GLN A 32 -1.85 1.35 -0.68
N ARG A 33 -1.25 2.44 -1.18
CA ARG A 33 -0.13 2.41 -2.14
C ARG A 33 1.21 2.64 -1.44
N PHE A 34 2.25 2.01 -1.97
CA PHE A 34 3.60 1.98 -1.42
C PHE A 34 4.64 2.04 -2.53
N SER A 35 5.78 2.67 -2.26
CA SER A 35 6.93 2.71 -3.17
C SER A 35 7.68 1.40 -3.31
N SER A 36 7.38 0.39 -2.47
CA SER A 36 8.01 -0.93 -2.53
C SER A 36 7.08 -2.05 -2.05
N ASP A 37 7.28 -3.26 -2.60
CA ASP A 37 6.62 -4.50 -2.13
C ASP A 37 6.85 -4.72 -0.63
N SER A 38 8.10 -4.54 -0.18
CA SER A 38 8.46 -4.75 1.23
C SER A 38 7.76 -3.76 2.15
N GLY A 39 7.55 -2.51 1.72
CA GLY A 39 6.76 -1.52 2.44
C GLY A 39 5.30 -1.91 2.55
N ALA A 40 4.70 -2.35 1.44
CA ALA A 40 3.32 -2.84 1.38
C ALA A 40 3.11 -4.06 2.31
N ARG A 41 3.98 -5.07 2.21
CA ARG A 41 3.90 -6.28 3.07
C ARG A 41 4.09 -5.96 4.54
N ARG A 42 5.05 -5.10 4.88
CA ARG A 42 5.29 -4.68 6.27
C ARG A 42 4.08 -3.94 6.83
N TRP A 43 3.46 -3.07 6.05
CA TRP A 43 2.25 -2.38 6.46
C TRP A 43 1.09 -3.34 6.72
N VAL A 44 0.84 -4.30 5.83
CA VAL A 44 -0.17 -5.35 6.03
C VAL A 44 0.11 -6.11 7.32
N ASN A 45 1.32 -6.64 7.49
CA ASN A 45 1.66 -7.46 8.64
C ASN A 45 1.59 -6.69 9.97
N LYS A 46 1.90 -5.39 9.97
CA LYS A 46 1.87 -4.55 11.16
C LYS A 46 0.44 -4.14 11.56
N ASN A 47 -0.40 -3.77 10.59
CA ASN A 47 -1.70 -3.16 10.87
C ASN A 47 -2.86 -4.16 10.79
N TYR A 48 -2.70 -5.24 10.01
CA TYR A 48 -3.72 -6.25 9.77
C TYR A 48 -3.18 -7.67 9.93
N PRO A 49 -2.60 -8.02 11.10
CA PRO A 49 -2.06 -9.35 11.33
C PRO A 49 -3.15 -10.42 11.23
N GLY A 50 -2.90 -11.46 10.44
CA GLY A 50 -3.83 -12.57 10.26
C GLY A 50 -5.03 -12.29 9.33
N TYR A 51 -5.10 -11.11 8.72
CA TYR A 51 -6.06 -10.82 7.67
C TYR A 51 -5.56 -11.35 6.33
N ARG A 52 -6.51 -11.72 5.45
CA ARG A 52 -6.20 -11.99 4.06
C ARG A 52 -5.87 -10.66 3.38
N ALA A 53 -4.73 -10.58 2.72
CA ALA A 53 -4.34 -9.41 1.97
C ALA A 53 -3.64 -9.80 0.66
N THR A 54 -3.75 -8.94 -0.34
CA THR A 54 -2.99 -9.02 -1.59
C THR A 54 -2.03 -7.83 -1.65
N VAL A 55 -0.84 -8.08 -2.17
CA VAL A 55 0.15 -7.04 -2.49
C VAL A 55 0.53 -7.27 -3.94
N GLU A 56 0.27 -6.27 -4.77
CA GLU A 56 0.47 -6.36 -6.22
C GLU A 56 1.16 -5.11 -6.75
N GLU A 57 1.90 -5.28 -7.84
CA GLU A 57 2.50 -4.17 -8.57
C GLU A 57 1.41 -3.42 -9.36
N VAL A 58 1.42 -2.08 -9.38
CA VAL A 58 0.39 -1.21 -10.00
C VAL A 58 0.98 -0.08 -10.82
#